data_AF-A0A1I4CYM3-F1
#
_entry.id   AF-A0A1I4CYM3-F1
#
_cell.length_a   1.000
_cell.length_b   1.000
_cell.length_c   1.000
_cell.angle_alpha   90.00
_cell.angle_beta   90.00
_cell.angle_gamma   90.00
#
_symmetry.space_group_name_H-M   'P 1'
#
loop_
_entity.id
_entity.type
_entity.pdbx_description
1 polymer ?
#
loop_
_entity_poly.entity_id
_entity_poly.type
_entity_poly.pdbx_seq_one_letter_code
_entity_poly.pdbx_strand_id
1 'polypeptide(L)'
;MSYQSISARRTLSWSSALRDIRNDRQPNPAGFLGARARIEAAVRVGRASLVTPTGAFDRAGIMTAAAAAAKAHQLSYGSTWATAMSISLKAAWQLAKSLRSRIAH
;
A
#
# COMPACT_ATOMS: atom_id res chain seq x y z
N MET A 1 -7.13 24.79 -36.75
CA MET A 1 -7.67 24.26 -35.48
C MET A 1 -7.06 22.89 -35.29
N SER A 2 -5.90 22.80 -34.64
CA SER A 2 -5.07 21.58 -34.61
C SER A 2 -5.14 20.94 -33.23
N TYR A 3 -5.80 19.79 -33.13
CA TYR A 3 -5.87 18.99 -31.90
C TYR A 3 -4.53 18.25 -31.70
N GLN A 4 -3.77 18.64 -30.66
CA GLN A 4 -2.67 17.81 -30.18
C GLN A 4 -3.22 16.67 -29.33
N SER A 5 -3.11 15.45 -29.85
CA SER A 5 -3.36 14.21 -29.11
C SER A 5 -2.22 13.99 -28.12
N ILE A 6 -2.49 14.17 -26.82
CA ILE A 6 -1.54 13.84 -25.74
C ILE A 6 -1.45 12.31 -25.67
N SER A 7 -0.47 11.75 -26.37
CA SER A 7 -0.08 10.36 -26.21
C SER A 7 0.59 10.21 -24.83
N ALA A 8 -0.15 9.68 -23.85
CA ALA A 8 0.34 9.42 -22.51
C ALA A 8 1.38 8.28 -22.53
N ARG A 9 2.62 8.63 -22.91
CA ARG A 9 3.76 7.71 -22.92
C ARG A 9 4.09 7.35 -21.48
N ARG A 10 3.72 6.14 -21.05
CA ARG A 10 4.04 5.60 -19.71
C ARG A 10 5.52 5.25 -19.67
N THR A 11 6.36 6.22 -19.33
CA THR A 11 7.80 6.00 -19.15
C THR A 11 8.01 5.21 -17.86
N LEU A 12 8.36 3.92 -17.98
CA LEU A 12 8.80 3.11 -16.85
C LEU A 12 10.25 3.50 -16.52
N SER A 13 10.46 4.18 -15.40
CA SER A 13 11.82 4.46 -14.90
C SER A 13 12.37 3.21 -14.23
N TRP A 14 13.32 2.55 -14.90
CA TRP A 14 14.02 1.38 -14.36
C TRP A 14 14.70 1.65 -13.01
N SER A 15 15.25 2.85 -12.81
CA SER A 15 15.82 3.26 -11.52
C SER A 15 14.77 3.32 -10.41
N SER A 16 13.55 3.80 -10.71
CA SER A 16 12.44 3.81 -9.74
C SER A 16 11.99 2.39 -9.38
N ALA A 17 11.91 1.49 -10.38
CA ALA A 17 11.55 0.10 -10.18
C ALA A 17 12.60 -0.63 -9.32
N LEU A 18 13.89 -0.47 -9.62
CA LEU A 18 14.98 -1.08 -8.84
C LEU A 18 15.04 -0.53 -7.40
N ARG A 19 14.76 0.76 -7.20
CA ARG A 19 14.66 1.36 -5.87
C ARG A 19 13.48 0.79 -5.08
N ASP A 20 12.34 0.61 -5.74
CA ASP A 20 11.16 0.01 -5.12
C ASP A 20 11.43 -1.46 -4.74
N ILE A 21 12.05 -2.25 -5.65
CA ILE A 21 12.48 -3.63 -5.36
C ILE A 21 13.44 -3.69 -4.17
N ARG A 22 14.39 -2.76 -4.06
CA ARG A 22 15.31 -2.69 -2.92
C ARG A 22 14.58 -2.34 -1.62
N ASN A 23 13.60 -1.44 -1.66
CA ASN A 23 12.79 -1.07 -0.51
C ASN A 23 11.90 -2.23 -0.03
N ASP A 24 11.40 -3.05 -0.96
CA ASP A 24 10.59 -4.24 -0.67
C ASP A 24 11.40 -5.33 0.05
N ARG A 25 12.70 -5.40 -0.22
CA ARG A 25 13.64 -6.36 0.42
C ARG A 25 14.14 -5.92 1.79
N GLN A 26 13.85 -4.69 2.22
CA GLN A 26 14.29 -4.23 3.55
C GLN A 26 13.62 -5.06 4.65
N PRO A 27 14.36 -5.49 5.68
CA PRO A 27 13.80 -6.22 6.81
C PRO A 27 12.55 -5.54 7.36
N ASN A 28 11.51 -6.34 7.60
CA ASN A 28 10.27 -5.82 8.13
C ASN A 28 10.39 -5.68 9.65
N PRO A 29 10.02 -4.52 10.21
CA PRO A 29 10.08 -4.31 11.64
C PRO A 29 9.10 -5.24 12.37
N ALA A 30 9.34 -5.47 13.66
CA ALA A 30 8.45 -6.26 14.51
C ALA A 30 7.00 -5.78 14.37
N GLY A 31 6.06 -6.73 14.31
CA GLY A 31 4.62 -6.45 14.15
C GLY A 31 4.16 -6.03 12.74
N PHE A 32 5.06 -5.96 11.75
CA PHE A 32 4.69 -5.71 10.35
C PHE A 32 3.77 -6.80 9.78
N LEU A 33 4.10 -8.08 9.98
CA LEU A 33 3.28 -9.19 9.48
C LEU A 33 1.89 -9.18 10.11
N GLY A 34 1.80 -8.86 11.40
CA GLY A 34 0.53 -8.70 12.10
C GLY A 34 -0.30 -7.51 11.59
N ALA A 35 0.34 -6.39 11.24
CA ALA A 35 -0.36 -5.26 10.62
C ALA A 35 -0.85 -5.61 9.21
N ARG A 36 0.01 -6.26 8.42
CA ARG A 36 -0.32 -6.71 7.06
C ARG A 36 -1.50 -7.69 7.05
N ALA A 37 -1.48 -8.72 7.90
CA ALA A 37 -2.55 -9.70 8.00
C ALA A 37 -3.91 -9.06 8.34
N ARG A 38 -3.92 -8.05 9.22
CA ARG A 38 -5.14 -7.31 9.56
C ARG A 38 -5.70 -6.53 8.36
N ILE A 39 -4.82 -5.90 7.59
CA ILE A 39 -5.22 -5.16 6.38
C ILE A 39 -5.71 -6.13 5.31
N GLU A 40 -5.02 -7.26 5.09
CA GLU A 40 -5.46 -8.32 4.17
C GLU A 40 -6.84 -8.86 4.54
N ALA A 41 -7.08 -9.12 5.83
CA ALA A 41 -8.39 -9.55 6.32
C ALA A 41 -9.46 -8.48 6.06
N ALA A 42 -9.17 -7.21 6.35
CA ALA A 42 -10.10 -6.10 6.11
C ALA A 42 -10.47 -5.96 4.62
N VAL A 43 -9.50 -6.10 3.72
CA VAL A 43 -9.76 -6.11 2.26
C VAL A 43 -10.60 -7.32 1.86
N ARG A 44 -10.26 -8.51 2.35
CA ARG A 44 -10.96 -9.76 2.00
C ARG A 44 -12.43 -9.75 2.41
N VAL A 45 -12.77 -9.10 3.53
CA VAL A 45 -14.16 -8.97 4.00
C VAL A 45 -14.86 -7.69 3.50
N GLY A 46 -14.24 -6.96 2.55
CA GLY A 46 -14.84 -5.76 1.95
C GLY A 46 -14.89 -4.52 2.86
N ARG A 47 -14.16 -4.53 3.99
CA ARG A 47 -14.08 -3.40 4.93
C ARG A 47 -13.02 -2.37 4.56
N ALA A 48 -12.16 -2.67 3.60
CA ALA A 48 -11.17 -1.75 3.06
C ALA A 48 -11.00 -1.95 1.56
N SER A 49 -10.86 -0.86 0.82
CA SER A 49 -10.39 -0.87 -0.56
C SER A 49 -9.02 -0.23 -0.61
N LEU A 50 -8.06 -0.86 -1.30
CA LEU A 50 -6.72 -0.30 -1.49
C LEU A 50 -6.47 0.12 -2.93
N VAL A 51 -7.29 -0.41 -3.83
CA VAL A 51 -7.23 -0.16 -5.27
C VAL A 51 -8.66 -0.02 -5.75
N THR A 52 -8.92 1.06 -6.47
CA THR A 52 -10.20 1.31 -7.12
C THR A 52 -10.51 0.23 -8.18
N PRO A 53 -11.78 0.09 -8.62
CA PRO A 53 -12.15 -0.85 -9.68
C PRO A 53 -11.38 -0.63 -10.99
N THR A 54 -10.87 0.58 -11.23
CA THR A 54 -10.08 0.93 -12.42
C THR A 54 -8.59 0.60 -12.29
N GLY A 55 -8.16 -0.01 -11.17
CA GLY A 55 -6.76 -0.35 -10.93
C GLY A 55 -5.88 0.82 -10.44
N ALA A 56 -6.47 1.99 -10.16
CA ALA A 56 -5.77 3.10 -9.51
C ALA A 56 -5.72 2.91 -7.99
N PHE A 57 -4.65 3.36 -7.33
CA PHE A 57 -4.54 3.28 -5.88
C PHE A 57 -5.59 4.14 -5.18
N ASP A 58 -6.32 3.54 -4.24
CA ASP A 58 -7.21 4.28 -3.34
C ASP A 58 -6.41 4.79 -2.14
N ARG A 59 -5.91 6.02 -2.24
CA ARG A 59 -5.09 6.65 -1.20
C ARG A 59 -5.85 6.79 0.13
N ALA A 60 -7.14 7.10 0.07
CA ALA A 60 -7.98 7.28 1.26
C ALA A 60 -8.20 5.93 1.96
N GLY A 61 -8.52 4.90 1.18
CA GLY A 61 -8.66 3.54 1.68
C GLY A 61 -7.36 2.97 2.26
N ILE A 62 -6.22 3.21 1.61
CA ILE A 62 -4.89 2.86 2.12
C ILE A 62 -4.62 3.53 3.48
N MET A 63 -4.83 4.84 3.60
CA MET A 63 -4.58 5.56 4.84
C MET A 63 -5.52 5.12 5.96
N THR A 64 -6.80 4.89 5.64
CA THR A 64 -7.80 4.42 6.62
C THR A 64 -7.45 3.03 7.14
N ALA A 65 -7.11 2.10 6.26
CA ALA A 65 -6.71 0.75 6.64
C ALA A 65 -5.39 0.75 7.45
N ALA A 66 -4.42 1.58 7.06
CA ALA A 66 -3.18 1.76 7.79
C ALA A 66 -3.42 2.32 9.20
N ALA A 67 -4.26 3.34 9.36
CA ALA A 67 -4.57 3.92 10.66
C ALA A 67 -5.28 2.93 11.60
N ALA A 68 -6.21 2.12 11.07
CA ALA A 68 -6.87 1.08 11.85
C ALA A 68 -5.87 -0.01 12.32
N ALA A 69 -4.99 -0.46 11.42
CA ALA A 69 -3.95 -1.42 11.76
C ALA A 69 -2.91 -0.82 12.73
N ALA A 70 -2.60 0.47 12.61
CA ALA A 70 -1.68 1.19 13.49
C ALA A 70 -2.21 1.27 14.92
N LYS A 71 -3.52 1.53 15.11
CA LYS A 71 -4.15 1.49 16.44
C LYS A 71 -3.99 0.10 17.08
N ALA A 72 -4.30 -0.95 16.33
CA ALA A 72 -4.14 -2.32 16.83
C ALA A 72 -2.67 -2.67 17.13
N HIS A 73 -1.74 -2.20 16.30
CA HIS A 73 -0.31 -2.39 16.50
C HIS A 73 0.19 -1.66 17.75
N GLN A 74 -0.19 -0.40 17.94
CA GLN A 74 0.16 0.37 19.13
C GLN A 74 -0.34 -0.31 20.41
N LEU A 75 -1.56 -0.86 20.40
CA LEU A 75 -2.09 -1.61 21.54
C LEU A 75 -1.33 -2.91 21.82
N SER A 76 -0.85 -3.61 20.79
CA SER A 76 -0.12 -4.88 20.95
C SER A 76 1.34 -4.70 21.35
N TYR A 77 1.99 -3.61 20.93
CA TYR A 77 3.44 -3.43 21.06
C TYR A 77 3.85 -2.23 21.92
N GLY A 78 2.91 -1.40 22.39
CA GLY A 78 3.19 -0.20 23.18
C GLY A 78 4.01 0.86 22.44
N SER A 79 4.08 0.79 21.11
CA SER A 79 4.91 1.68 20.30
C SER A 79 4.27 3.07 20.12
N THR A 80 5.07 4.05 19.71
CA THR A 80 4.54 5.38 19.39
C THR A 80 3.60 5.32 18.18
N TRP A 81 2.65 6.26 18.10
CA TRP A 81 1.76 6.38 16.95
C TRP A 81 2.52 6.51 15.62
N ALA A 82 3.60 7.32 15.60
CA ALA A 82 4.41 7.52 14.41
C ALA A 82 5.06 6.21 13.91
N THR A 83 5.59 5.41 14.84
CA THR A 83 6.14 4.09 14.54
C THR A 83 5.06 3.15 14.01
N ALA A 84 3.96 3.00 14.75
CA ALA A 84 2.86 2.10 14.37
C ALA A 84 2.24 2.47 13.01
N MET A 85 2.08 3.76 12.74
CA MET A 85 1.56 4.28 11.47
C MET A 85 2.55 4.04 10.32
N SER A 86 3.84 4.25 10.54
CA SER A 86 4.87 3.98 9.52
C SER A 86 4.90 2.50 9.10
N ILE A 87 4.84 1.59 10.08
CA ILE A 87 4.81 0.14 9.85
C ILE A 87 3.53 -0.25 9.09
N SER A 88 2.39 0.23 9.55
CA SER A 88 1.09 -0.11 8.98
C SER A 88 0.89 0.47 7.59
N LEU A 89 1.41 1.67 7.34
CA LEU A 89 1.38 2.30 6.01
C LEU A 89 2.27 1.54 5.03
N LYS A 90 3.48 1.13 5.44
CA LYS A 90 4.33 0.24 4.63
C LYS A 90 3.58 -1.05 4.28
N ALA A 91 2.92 -1.66 5.25
CA ALA A 91 2.14 -2.89 5.04
C ALA A 91 0.98 -2.69 4.05
N ALA A 92 0.20 -1.62 4.22
CA ALA A 92 -0.89 -1.27 3.33
C ALA A 92 -0.40 -1.02 1.90
N TRP A 93 0.70 -0.29 1.73
CA TRP A 93 1.28 0.00 0.43
C TRP A 93 1.76 -1.27 -0.29
N GLN A 94 2.45 -2.17 0.40
CA GLN A 94 2.88 -3.46 -0.16
C GLN A 94 1.69 -4.30 -0.64
N LEU A 95 0.61 -4.32 0.13
CA LEU A 95 -0.60 -5.04 -0.28
C LEU A 95 -1.27 -4.38 -1.46
N ALA A 96 -1.39 -3.04 -1.47
CA ALA A 96 -1.98 -2.29 -2.57
C ALA A 96 -1.23 -2.53 -3.89
N LYS A 97 0.11 -2.56 -3.87
CA LYS A 97 0.94 -2.91 -5.03
C LYS A 97 0.62 -4.32 -5.56
N SER A 98 0.54 -5.30 -4.66
CA SER A 98 0.21 -6.69 -5.01
C SER A 98 -1.21 -6.85 -5.56
N LEU A 99 -2.19 -6.12 -5.04
CA LEU A 99 -3.56 -6.13 -5.57
C LEU A 99 -3.62 -5.48 -6.94
N ARG A 100 -2.93 -4.36 -7.13
CA ARG A 100 -2.89 -3.65 -8.41
C ARG A 100 -2.24 -4.48 -9.51
N SER A 101 -1.19 -5.24 -9.21
CA SER A 101 -0.57 -6.14 -10.20
C SER A 101 -1.53 -7.25 -10.63
N ARG A 102 -2.39 -7.73 -9.74
CA ARG A 102 -3.41 -8.75 -10.08
C ARG A 102 -4.54 -8.21 -10.97
N ILE A 103 -4.86 -6.92 -10.89
CA ILE A 103 -5.87 -6.28 -11.75
C ILE A 103 -5.31 -5.99 -13.16
N ALA A 104 -3.99 -5.91 -13.30
CA ALA A 104 -3.31 -5.61 -14.56
C ALA A 104 -3.05 -6.84 -15.46
N HIS A 105 -3.40 -8.04 -15.00
CA HIS A 105 -3.29 -9.32 -15.70
C HIS A 105 -4.68 -9.94 -15.89
#